data_AF-A0AAW4VWU7-F1
#
_entry.id   AF-A0AAW4VWU7-F1
#
_cell.length_a   1.000
_cell.length_b   1.000
_cell.length_c   1.000
_cell.angle_alpha   90.00
_cell.angle_beta   90.00
_cell.angle_gamma   90.00
#
_symmetry.space_group_name_H-M   'P 1'
#
loop_
_entity.id
_entity.type
_entity.pdbx_description
1 polymer ?
#
loop_
_entity_poly.entity_id
_entity_poly.type
_entity_poly.pdbx_seq_one_letter_code
_entity_poly.pdbx_strand_id
1 'polypeptide(L)'
;HKVYIVKNVEVATLENDVKDYEGVDAVVAMGGGMAIDAGKWMAEHLGKKIHSVPTVLSVNAAFCYKSAMRVNNVVTYMGRIFPEAIYIDFD
;
A
#
# COMPACT_ATOMS: atom_id res chain seq x y z
N HIS A 1 -6.80 -10.47 12.73
CA HIS A 1 -6.30 -9.65 11.61
C HIS A 1 -7.49 -9.00 10.92
N LYS A 2 -7.34 -7.79 10.38
CA LYS A 2 -8.36 -7.13 9.54
C LYS A 2 -7.93 -7.23 8.08
N VAL A 3 -8.82 -7.64 7.19
CA VAL A 3 -8.53 -7.77 5.75
C VAL A 3 -9.10 -6.56 5.03
N TYR A 4 -8.26 -5.86 4.26
CA TYR A 4 -8.68 -4.79 3.36
C TYR A 4 -8.57 -5.26 1.91
N ILE A 5 -9.70 -5.30 1.21
CA ILE A 5 -9.72 -5.56 -0.23
C ILE A 5 -9.59 -4.23 -0.96
N VAL A 6 -8.44 -4.03 -1.61
CA VAL A 6 -8.10 -2.78 -2.29
C VAL A 6 -9.05 -2.55 -3.46
N LYS A 7 -9.80 -1.45 -3.40
CA LYS A 7 -10.75 -1.05 -4.45
C LYS A 7 -10.04 -0.33 -5.60
N ASN A 8 -9.23 0.67 -5.23
CA ASN A 8 -8.42 1.50 -6.12
C ASN A 8 -7.37 2.26 -5.29
N VAL A 9 -6.61 3.15 -5.93
CA VAL A 9 -5.61 4.03 -5.30
C VAL A 9 -5.98 5.52 -5.40
N GLU A 10 -7.27 5.83 -5.53
CA GLU A 10 -7.76 7.22 -5.44
C GLU A 10 -7.68 7.67 -3.99
N VAL A 11 -7.00 8.80 -3.74
CA VAL A 11 -6.74 9.31 -2.39
C VAL A 11 -8.02 9.42 -1.57
N ALA A 12 -9.09 9.97 -2.16
CA ALA A 12 -10.39 10.11 -1.50
C ALA A 12 -11.02 8.77 -1.07
N THR A 13 -10.73 7.68 -1.79
CA THR A 13 -11.19 6.33 -1.39
C THR A 13 -10.40 5.86 -0.17
N LEU A 14 -9.07 5.95 -0.23
CA LEU A 14 -8.19 5.46 0.83
C LEU A 14 -8.29 6.28 2.12
N GLU A 15 -8.50 7.60 2.04
CA GLU A 15 -8.74 8.47 3.20
C GLU A 15 -10.00 8.08 3.99
N ASN A 16 -11.02 7.56 3.32
CA ASN A 16 -12.21 7.07 3.99
C ASN A 16 -11.99 5.66 4.54
N ASP A 17 -11.39 4.78 3.75
CA ASP A 17 -11.17 3.39 4.13
C ASP A 17 -10.20 3.25 5.31
N VAL A 18 -9.16 4.09 5.42
CA VAL A 18 -8.12 3.96 6.46
C VAL A 18 -8.64 4.06 7.89
N LYS A 19 -9.73 4.80 8.10
CA LYS A 19 -10.33 5.04 9.43
C LYS A 19 -10.80 3.74 10.09
N ASP A 20 -11.24 2.76 9.30
CA ASP A 20 -11.73 1.47 9.81
C ASP A 20 -10.59 0.56 10.33
N TYR A 21 -9.34 0.91 10.04
CA TYR A 21 -8.15 0.12 10.34
C TYR A 21 -7.25 0.72 11.42
N GLU A 22 -7.75 1.71 12.17
CA GLU A 22 -7.09 2.16 13.39
C GLU A 22 -6.88 1.00 14.39
N GLY A 23 -5.80 1.08 15.16
CA GLY A 23 -5.44 0.09 16.19
C GLY A 23 -4.70 -1.15 15.70
N VAL A 24 -4.36 -1.26 14.41
CA VAL A 24 -3.48 -2.34 13.91
C VAL A 24 -2.00 -2.07 14.27
N ASP A 25 -1.23 -3.13 14.41
CA ASP A 25 0.20 -3.05 14.76
C ASP A 25 1.11 -2.86 13.54
N ALA A 26 0.72 -3.44 12.39
CA ALA A 26 1.47 -3.39 11.13
C ALA A 26 0.55 -3.61 9.93
N VAL A 27 1.03 -3.23 8.75
CA VAL A 27 0.36 -3.47 7.46
C VAL A 27 1.12 -4.54 6.69
N VAL A 28 0.40 -5.53 6.16
CA VAL A 28 0.93 -6.49 5.20
C VAL A 28 0.27 -6.22 3.85
N ALA A 29 1.03 -5.67 2.92
CA ALA A 29 0.55 -5.34 1.59
C ALA A 29 0.85 -6.50 0.64
N MET A 30 -0.18 -7.14 0.10
CA MET A 30 -0.04 -8.33 -0.74
C MET A 30 -0.77 -8.13 -2.06
N GLY A 31 -0.13 -8.49 -3.18
CA GLY A 31 -0.71 -8.40 -4.52
C GLY A 31 0.19 -7.67 -5.53
N GLY A 32 -0.41 -7.16 -6.59
CA GLY A 32 0.31 -6.34 -7.58
C GLY A 32 0.56 -4.90 -7.13
N GLY A 33 1.10 -4.08 -8.04
CA GLY A 33 1.52 -2.69 -7.73
C GLY A 33 0.45 -1.83 -7.05
N MET A 34 -0.82 -1.95 -7.46
CA MET A 34 -1.94 -1.23 -6.84
C MET A 34 -2.13 -1.59 -5.37
N ALA A 35 -2.04 -2.88 -5.02
CA ALA A 35 -2.20 -3.34 -3.65
C ALA A 35 -1.01 -2.92 -2.77
N ILE A 36 0.20 -2.97 -3.34
CA ILE A 36 1.42 -2.51 -2.68
C ILE A 36 1.37 -0.99 -2.41
N ASP A 37 0.95 -0.20 -3.39
CA ASP A 37 0.83 1.25 -3.24
C ASP A 37 -0.28 1.64 -2.25
N ALA A 38 -1.45 0.99 -2.29
CA ALA A 38 -2.49 1.18 -1.29
C ALA A 38 -2.00 0.81 0.11
N GLY A 39 -1.30 -0.32 0.26
CA GLY A 39 -0.73 -0.72 1.55
C GLY A 39 0.27 0.30 2.11
N LYS A 40 1.14 0.86 1.26
CA LYS A 40 2.07 1.94 1.64
C LYS A 40 1.32 3.17 2.14
N TRP A 41 0.26 3.59 1.43
CA TRP A 41 -0.58 4.70 1.86
C TRP A 41 -1.23 4.43 3.22
N MET A 42 -1.83 3.25 3.42
CA MET A 42 -2.46 2.87 4.68
C MET A 42 -1.45 2.87 5.83
N ALA A 43 -0.28 2.29 5.61
CA ALA A 43 0.78 2.23 6.62
C ALA A 43 1.30 3.62 7.01
N GLU A 44 1.50 4.51 6.03
CA GLU A 44 1.89 5.90 6.28
C GLU A 44 0.85 6.64 7.11
N HIS A 45 -0.43 6.53 6.76
CA HIS A 45 -1.52 7.26 7.44
C HIS A 45 -1.87 6.68 8.82
N LEU A 46 -1.62 5.39 9.03
CA LEU A 46 -1.76 4.75 10.35
C LEU A 46 -0.51 4.93 11.23
N GLY A 47 0.60 5.44 10.68
CA GLY A 47 1.89 5.53 11.36
C GLY A 47 2.46 4.14 11.73
N LYS A 48 2.27 3.16 10.85
CA LYS A 48 2.65 1.75 11.09
C LYS A 48 3.70 1.28 10.11
N LYS A 49 4.40 0.22 10.53
CA LYS A 49 5.35 -0.51 9.69
C LYS A 49 4.61 -1.27 8.58
N ILE A 50 5.31 -1.49 7.47
CA ILE A 50 4.78 -2.24 6.33
C ILE A 50 5.70 -3.40 5.93
N HIS A 51 5.07 -4.52 5.62
CA HIS A 51 5.66 -5.68 4.98
C HIS A 51 5.05 -5.84 3.58
N SER A 52 5.86 -6.03 2.55
CA SER A 52 5.40 -6.12 1.16
C SER A 52 5.55 -7.53 0.60
N VAL A 53 4.48 -8.07 0.04
CA VAL A 53 4.42 -9.41 -0.57
C VAL A 53 3.91 -9.26 -2.01
N PRO A 54 4.75 -8.78 -2.95
CA PRO A 54 4.35 -8.65 -4.33
C PRO A 54 4.05 -10.02 -4.95
N THR A 55 2.88 -10.17 -5.60
CA THR A 55 2.52 -11.39 -6.35
C THR A 55 2.81 -11.28 -7.84
N VAL A 56 3.26 -10.11 -8.29
CA VAL A 56 3.72 -9.86 -9.65
C VAL A 56 4.79 -8.78 -9.63
N LEU A 57 5.88 -8.98 -10.38
CA LEU A 57 7.01 -8.07 -10.48
C LEU A 57 6.97 -7.21 -11.76
N SER A 58 5.77 -6.85 -12.22
CA SER A 58 5.58 -6.07 -13.46
C SER A 58 5.95 -4.59 -13.32
N VAL A 59 5.98 -4.09 -12.09
CA VAL A 59 6.33 -2.72 -11.74
C VAL A 59 7.22 -2.72 -10.51
N ASN A 60 7.94 -1.61 -10.30
CA ASN A 60 8.87 -1.47 -9.18
C ASN A 60 8.22 -0.99 -7.86
N ALA A 61 6.89 -1.04 -7.73
CA ALA A 61 6.15 -0.50 -6.60
C ALA A 61 6.66 -1.02 -5.24
N ALA A 62 6.98 -2.30 -5.13
CA ALA A 62 7.51 -2.90 -3.89
C ALA A 62 8.93 -2.39 -3.54
N PHE A 63 9.68 -1.87 -4.51
CA PHE A 63 11.07 -1.44 -4.36
C PHE A 63 11.22 0.09 -4.27
N CYS A 64 10.13 0.85 -4.39
CA CYS A 64 10.11 2.30 -4.32
C CYS A 64 9.39 2.80 -3.06
N TYR A 65 9.95 3.84 -2.43
CA TYR A 65 9.40 4.43 -1.21
C TYR A 65 8.16 5.30 -1.44
N LYS A 66 7.95 5.77 -2.69
CA LYS A 66 6.75 6.51 -3.07
C LYS A 66 5.65 5.55 -3.47
N SER A 67 4.41 5.99 -3.31
CA SER A 67 3.21 5.30 -3.79
C SER A 67 2.63 6.04 -4.98
N ALA A 68 2.25 5.33 -6.04
CA ALA A 68 1.54 5.92 -7.17
C ALA A 68 0.04 6.03 -6.86
N MET A 69 -0.37 7.16 -6.28
CA MET A 69 -1.76 7.46 -5.95
C MET A 69 -2.48 8.12 -7.13
N ARG A 70 -3.80 8.19 -7.09
CA ARG A 70 -4.61 9.02 -7.99
C ARG A 70 -5.26 10.15 -7.20
N VAL A 71 -5.20 11.34 -7.78
CA VAL A 71 -5.95 12.52 -7.33
C VAL A 71 -6.75 13.01 -8.53
N ASN A 72 -8.07 12.92 -8.44
CA ASN A 72 -8.98 13.21 -9.56
C ASN A 72 -8.58 12.43 -10.83
N ASN A 73 -8.33 11.13 -10.70
CA ASN A 73 -7.85 10.23 -11.75
C ASN A 73 -6.43 10.50 -12.30
N VAL A 74 -5.71 11.52 -11.82
CA VAL A 74 -4.34 11.81 -12.24
C VAL A 74 -3.35 11.12 -11.32
N VAL A 75 -2.42 10.34 -11.90
CA VAL A 75 -1.38 9.67 -11.13
C VAL A 75 -0.44 10.70 -10.52
N THR A 76 -0.31 10.65 -9.20
CA THR A 76 0.58 11.50 -8.40
C THR A 76 1.41 10.61 -7.50
N TYR A 77 2.73 10.78 -7.52
CA TYR A 77 3.64 10.04 -6.66
C TYR A 77 3.75 10.72 -5.30
N MET A 78 3.20 10.08 -4.27
CA MET A 78 3.04 10.64 -2.94
C MET A 78 3.67 9.74 -1.88
N GLY A 79 3.87 10.31 -0.69
CA GLY A 79 4.34 9.58 0.48
C GLY A 79 5.82 9.20 0.46
N ARG A 80 6.29 8.74 1.62
CA ARG A 80 7.63 8.18 1.83
C ARG A 80 7.59 7.14 2.94
N ILE A 81 7.46 5.88 2.55
CA ILE A 81 7.55 4.75 3.48
C ILE A 81 8.40 3.63 2.88
N PHE A 82 9.24 3.02 3.72
CA PHE A 82 10.09 1.90 3.33
C PHE A 82 9.54 0.63 3.96
N PRO A 83 9.43 -0.48 3.20
CA PRO A 83 9.05 -1.75 3.78
C PRO A 83 10.15 -2.25 4.74
N GLU A 84 9.73 -2.85 5.86
CA GLU A 84 10.64 -3.55 6.77
C GLU A 84 11.25 -4.77 6.08
N ALA A 85 10.48 -5.41 5.21
CA ALA A 85 10.91 -6.51 4.35
C ALA A 85 10.02 -6.63 3.11
N ILE A 86 10.62 -7.14 2.04
CA ILE A 86 9.93 -7.51 0.79
C ILE A 86 10.07 -9.03 0.66
N TYR A 87 8.94 -9.72 0.62
CA TYR A 87 8.86 -11.18 0.51
C TYR A 87 8.46 -11.52 -0.93
N ILE A 88 9.37 -12.15 -1.67
CA ILE A 88 9.13 -12.57 -3.05
C ILE A 88 9.01 -14.09 -3.03
N ASP A 89 7.82 -14.57 -3.35
CA ASP A 89 7.59 -15.96 -3.68
C ASP A 89 7.74 -16.13 -5.21
N PHE A 90 8.50 -17.13 -5.63
CA PHE A 90 8.76 -17.41 -7.04
C PHE A 90 7.86 -18.51 -7.62
N ASP A 91 7.05 -19.15 -6.76
CA ASP A 91 6.12 -20.22 -7.13
C ASP A 91 4.75 -19.69 -7.62
#